data_AF-F5YGD7-F1
#
_entry.id   AF-F5YGD7-F1
#
_cell.length_a   1.000
_cell.length_b   1.000
_cell.length_c   1.000
_cell.angle_alpha   90.00
_cell.angle_beta   90.00
_cell.angle_gamma   90.00
#
_symmetry.space_group_name_H-M   'P 1'
#
loop_
_entity.id
_entity.type
_entity.pdbx_description
1 polymer ?
#
loop_
_entity_poly.entity_id
_entity_poly.type
_entity_poly.pdbx_seq_one_letter_code
_entity_poly.pdbx_strand_id
1 'polypeptide(L)'
;MAQSFPSLDPDPKALEYAAKAKNGLSWEDLAEISLWASAGRPSYLVIIKTAVNELLRDPDLPPDQRGRGEYIQAFMFKKFLKTYSEKQTRIDTMLNNGSYNCVSSAVLYAIFARAAGLDARGVATKDHAFVKVLIEGEELDVETTNPYGFDPGNRKDFHDGFGKVTGFAYVPARNYRDRVDLNALELVSLIFNNRITELDTRSRYADAIPLALDRAALLSNPTNTEYSELFVDPKKMVMDRIFNYGAGLVKAGKENDALAWAALAEPGYPEPSRWQEFLSVVVNNLLVKLVRAGRLDEARNALSGNADKISPETYIRLDAMLAETDIVRLVNAVKTMKDVDAALAALDKAPSSIAADKLKEMRIFTLIKKSEFIAKEQGWFEAIVFAEEAQAAYGADPRMDEHLRAYRTNRVADLHNAFADAYNGRDIEKARTIIRDALNEFPGNRQLIQDRELVDRGLR
;
A
#
# COMPACT_ATOMS: atom_id res chain seq x y z
N MET A 1 11.39 -6.62 22.45
CA MET A 1 10.96 -7.97 22.01
C MET A 1 10.95 -7.96 20.50
N ALA A 2 11.65 -8.87 19.84
CA ALA A 2 11.53 -9.01 18.38
C ALA A 2 10.06 -9.34 18.07
N GLN A 3 9.43 -8.56 17.19
CA GLN A 3 8.07 -8.84 16.77
C GLN A 3 8.10 -10.12 15.93
N SER A 4 7.39 -11.16 16.37
CA SER A 4 7.27 -12.40 15.59
C SER A 4 6.43 -12.11 14.35
N PHE A 5 6.96 -12.41 13.16
CA PHE A 5 6.18 -12.40 11.93
C PHE A 5 5.12 -13.52 11.96
N PRO A 6 4.03 -13.38 11.18
CA PRO A 6 3.08 -14.48 11.01
C PRO A 6 3.76 -15.68 10.36
N SER A 7 3.31 -16.89 10.72
CA SER A 7 3.75 -18.14 10.09
C SER A 7 3.44 -18.13 8.59
N LEU A 8 4.37 -18.66 7.78
CA LEU A 8 4.17 -18.93 6.36
C LEU A 8 3.86 -20.40 6.07
N ASP A 9 3.81 -21.22 7.11
CA ASP A 9 3.39 -22.62 7.00
C ASP A 9 1.90 -22.75 7.29
N PRO A 10 1.14 -23.51 6.45
CA PRO A 10 -0.24 -23.88 6.77
C PRO A 10 -0.29 -24.86 7.95
N ASP A 11 -1.44 -24.92 8.63
CA ASP A 11 -1.74 -25.98 9.58
C ASP A 11 -1.63 -27.35 8.86
N PRO A 12 -0.85 -28.33 9.39
CA PRO A 12 -0.74 -29.66 8.82
C PRO A 12 -2.08 -30.34 8.54
N LYS A 13 -3.13 -30.02 9.34
CA LYS A 13 -4.49 -30.53 9.12
C LYS A 13 -5.07 -30.12 7.78
N ALA A 14 -4.72 -28.95 7.25
CA ALA A 14 -5.21 -28.51 5.94
C ALA A 14 -4.83 -29.52 4.85
N LEU A 15 -3.58 -30.01 4.87
CA LEU A 15 -3.06 -31.01 3.94
C LEU A 15 -3.65 -32.40 4.21
N GLU A 16 -3.84 -32.77 5.47
CA GLU A 16 -4.50 -34.03 5.86
C GLU A 16 -5.93 -34.09 5.31
N TYR A 17 -6.71 -33.02 5.50
CA TYR A 17 -8.07 -32.92 5.01
C TYR A 17 -8.15 -32.87 3.48
N ALA A 18 -7.24 -32.15 2.82
CA ALA A 18 -7.11 -32.17 1.36
C ALA A 18 -6.84 -33.58 0.83
N ALA A 19 -5.94 -34.33 1.48
CA ALA A 19 -5.63 -35.71 1.11
C ALA A 19 -6.83 -36.65 1.32
N LYS A 20 -7.54 -36.49 2.44
CA LYS A 20 -8.73 -37.28 2.78
C LYS A 20 -9.85 -37.10 1.76
N ALA A 21 -10.06 -35.87 1.28
CA ALA A 21 -11.11 -35.56 0.30
C ALA A 21 -10.97 -36.31 -1.04
N LYS A 22 -9.78 -36.81 -1.39
CA LYS A 22 -9.54 -37.60 -2.60
C LYS A 22 -10.36 -38.88 -2.67
N ASN A 23 -10.70 -39.45 -1.51
CA ASN A 23 -11.46 -40.70 -1.42
C ASN A 23 -12.96 -40.45 -1.15
N GLY A 24 -13.42 -39.21 -1.31
CA GLY A 24 -14.73 -38.77 -0.83
C GLY A 24 -14.71 -38.47 0.68
N LEU A 25 -15.55 -37.51 1.09
CA LEU A 25 -15.68 -37.12 2.48
C LEU A 25 -16.96 -37.72 3.06
N SER A 26 -16.87 -38.33 4.24
CA SER A 26 -18.05 -38.67 5.05
C SER A 26 -18.71 -37.39 5.60
N TRP A 27 -19.87 -37.53 6.26
CA TRP A 27 -20.46 -36.38 6.95
C TRP A 27 -19.67 -36.02 8.21
N GLU A 28 -19.04 -37.00 8.87
CA GLU A 28 -18.15 -36.77 10.02
C GLU A 28 -16.93 -35.96 9.61
N ASP A 29 -16.33 -36.28 8.46
CA ASP A 29 -15.19 -35.54 7.93
C ASP A 29 -15.57 -34.09 7.64
N LEU A 30 -16.72 -33.89 7.00
CA LEU A 30 -17.22 -32.56 6.69
C LEU A 30 -17.51 -31.75 7.97
N ALA A 31 -18.05 -32.40 9.00
CA ALA A 31 -18.27 -31.79 10.31
C ALA A 31 -16.96 -31.42 11.01
N GLU A 32 -15.95 -32.28 10.95
CA GLU A 32 -14.64 -32.03 11.54
C GLU A 32 -13.92 -30.86 10.85
N ILE A 33 -13.87 -30.88 9.51
CA ILE A 33 -13.20 -29.85 8.70
C ILE A 33 -13.89 -28.50 8.90
N SER A 34 -15.22 -28.46 8.95
CA SER A 34 -15.97 -27.21 9.15
C SER A 34 -15.79 -26.61 10.55
N LEU A 35 -15.64 -27.45 11.59
CA LEU A 35 -15.26 -27.00 12.92
C LEU A 35 -13.83 -26.49 12.96
N TRP A 36 -12.88 -27.17 12.33
CA TRP A 36 -11.50 -26.68 12.20
C TRP A 36 -11.46 -25.33 11.47
N ALA A 37 -12.14 -25.20 10.33
CA ALA A 37 -12.28 -23.93 9.59
C ALA A 37 -12.93 -22.81 10.41
N SER A 38 -13.72 -23.18 11.43
CA SER A 38 -14.34 -22.25 12.37
C SER A 38 -13.47 -21.95 13.59
N ALA A 39 -12.29 -22.55 13.74
CA ALA A 39 -11.51 -22.58 14.98
C ALA A 39 -12.34 -23.08 16.19
N GLY A 40 -13.25 -24.02 15.92
CA GLY A 40 -14.14 -24.65 16.89
C GLY A 40 -13.42 -25.70 17.73
N ARG A 41 -13.91 -25.90 18.96
CA ARG A 41 -13.38 -26.93 19.87
C ARG A 41 -13.86 -28.33 19.47
N PRO A 42 -13.08 -29.40 19.73
CA PRO A 42 -13.50 -30.78 19.45
C PRO A 42 -14.83 -31.19 20.11
N SER A 43 -15.21 -30.56 21.24
CA SER A 43 -16.50 -30.81 21.91
C SER A 43 -17.72 -30.48 21.04
N TYR A 44 -17.62 -29.56 20.09
CA TYR A 44 -18.72 -29.24 19.17
C TYR A 44 -19.01 -30.38 18.18
N LEU A 45 -18.03 -31.22 17.88
CA LEU A 45 -18.25 -32.40 17.04
C LEU A 45 -19.22 -33.38 17.71
N VAL A 46 -19.18 -33.46 19.04
CA VAL A 46 -20.15 -34.28 19.81
C VAL A 46 -21.57 -33.74 19.63
N ILE A 47 -21.76 -32.41 19.62
CA ILE A 47 -23.06 -31.79 19.39
C ILE A 47 -23.60 -32.16 18.00
N ILE A 48 -22.76 -32.08 16.97
CA ILE A 48 -23.16 -32.46 15.60
C ILE A 48 -23.50 -33.96 15.55
N LYS A 49 -22.65 -34.84 16.10
CA LYS A 49 -22.88 -36.29 16.12
C LYS A 49 -24.19 -36.65 16.85
N THR A 50 -24.44 -36.03 18.00
CA THR A 50 -25.68 -36.23 18.75
C THR A 50 -26.89 -35.75 17.93
N ALA A 51 -26.80 -34.59 17.27
CA ALA A 51 -27.88 -34.10 16.44
C ALA A 51 -28.12 -34.95 15.19
N VAL A 52 -27.08 -35.51 14.56
CA VAL A 52 -27.22 -36.48 13.47
C VAL A 52 -27.94 -37.73 13.97
N ASN A 53 -27.54 -38.27 15.13
CA ASN A 53 -28.19 -39.44 15.72
C ASN A 53 -29.66 -39.17 16.07
N GLU A 54 -29.98 -37.97 16.57
CA GLU A 54 -31.37 -37.56 16.81
C GLU A 54 -32.16 -37.48 15.51
N LEU A 55 -31.63 -36.80 14.48
CA LEU A 55 -32.27 -36.71 13.16
C LEU A 55 -32.56 -38.09 12.56
N LEU A 56 -31.56 -38.98 12.54
CA LEU A 56 -31.69 -40.31 11.93
C LEU A 56 -32.58 -41.28 12.72
N ARG A 57 -32.87 -40.97 13.99
CA ARG A 57 -33.78 -41.75 14.84
C ARG A 57 -35.15 -41.09 15.01
N ASP A 58 -35.36 -39.93 14.41
CA ASP A 58 -36.62 -39.23 14.50
C ASP A 58 -37.69 -40.05 13.73
N PRO A 59 -38.78 -40.49 14.39
CA PRO A 59 -39.81 -41.29 13.74
C PRO A 59 -40.55 -40.51 12.64
N ASP A 60 -40.49 -39.18 12.67
CA ASP A 60 -41.12 -38.32 11.67
C ASP A 60 -40.21 -38.06 10.45
N LEU A 61 -38.97 -38.58 10.45
CA LEU A 61 -38.07 -38.47 9.30
C LEU A 61 -38.69 -39.22 8.10
N PRO A 62 -39.00 -38.53 6.99
CA PRO A 62 -39.65 -39.17 5.86
C PRO A 62 -38.77 -40.28 5.25
N PRO A 63 -39.36 -41.34 4.68
CA PRO A 63 -38.57 -42.40 4.04
C PRO A 63 -38.05 -42.01 2.65
N ASP A 64 -38.78 -41.16 1.92
CA ASP A 64 -38.41 -40.70 0.59
C ASP A 64 -37.32 -39.60 0.63
N GLN A 65 -36.54 -39.47 -0.44
CA GLN A 65 -35.40 -38.55 -0.47
C GLN A 65 -35.83 -37.08 -0.41
N ARG A 66 -36.93 -36.72 -1.07
CA ARG A 66 -37.46 -35.35 -1.13
C ARG A 66 -37.96 -34.89 0.24
N GLY A 67 -38.79 -35.70 0.87
CA GLY A 67 -39.27 -35.48 2.23
C GLY A 67 -38.14 -35.37 3.25
N ARG A 68 -37.09 -36.22 3.14
CA ARG A 68 -35.88 -36.10 3.97
C ARG A 68 -35.21 -34.74 3.82
N GLY A 69 -35.00 -34.29 2.58
CA GLY A 69 -34.36 -33.00 2.31
C GLY A 69 -35.11 -31.83 2.98
N GLU A 70 -36.43 -31.78 2.81
CA GLU A 70 -37.25 -30.77 3.47
C GLU A 70 -37.23 -30.89 4.99
N TYR A 71 -37.31 -32.12 5.53
CA TYR A 71 -37.29 -32.37 6.96
C TYR A 71 -35.99 -31.90 7.61
N ILE A 72 -34.84 -32.13 6.96
CA ILE A 72 -33.52 -31.67 7.44
C ILE A 72 -33.50 -30.15 7.60
N GLN A 73 -34.04 -29.43 6.62
CA GLN A 73 -34.13 -27.97 6.66
C GLN A 73 -34.93 -27.51 7.90
N ALA A 74 -36.12 -28.09 8.11
CA ALA A 74 -36.96 -27.78 9.27
C ALA A 74 -36.27 -28.15 10.60
N PHE A 75 -35.60 -29.30 10.66
CA PHE A 75 -34.84 -29.75 11.82
C PHE A 75 -33.74 -28.75 12.23
N MET A 76 -32.99 -28.24 11.25
CA MET A 76 -31.95 -27.25 11.49
C MET A 76 -32.50 -25.94 12.08
N PHE A 77 -33.62 -25.43 11.57
CA PHE A 77 -34.26 -24.22 12.12
C PHE A 77 -34.77 -24.43 13.54
N LYS A 78 -35.41 -25.58 13.77
CA LYS A 78 -35.90 -25.94 15.11
C LYS A 78 -34.77 -26.02 16.11
N LYS A 79 -33.62 -26.57 15.72
CA LYS A 79 -32.52 -26.87 16.67
C LYS A 79 -31.44 -25.80 16.76
N PHE A 80 -30.98 -25.27 15.63
CA PHE A 80 -29.76 -24.46 15.55
C PHE A 80 -29.96 -23.06 14.98
N LEU A 81 -30.75 -22.88 13.92
CA LEU A 81 -30.82 -21.59 13.22
C LEU A 81 -31.81 -20.64 13.90
N LYS A 82 -31.30 -19.66 14.66
CA LYS A 82 -32.13 -18.72 15.46
C LYS A 82 -32.09 -17.29 14.95
N THR A 83 -30.91 -16.78 14.62
CA THR A 83 -30.74 -15.38 14.22
C THR A 83 -29.77 -15.28 13.07
N TYR A 84 -30.23 -14.69 11.96
CA TYR A 84 -29.37 -14.43 10.81
C TYR A 84 -28.40 -13.28 11.11
N SER A 85 -27.13 -13.46 10.79
CA SER A 85 -26.07 -12.45 10.91
C SER A 85 -25.06 -12.63 9.78
N GLU A 86 -25.16 -11.77 8.75
CA GLU A 86 -24.31 -11.76 7.55
C GLU A 86 -22.81 -11.99 7.85
N LYS A 87 -22.27 -11.28 8.86
CA LYS A 87 -20.85 -11.29 9.22
C LYS A 87 -20.40 -12.50 10.05
N GLN A 88 -21.30 -13.38 10.44
CA GLN A 88 -20.99 -14.54 11.29
C GLN A 88 -21.09 -15.81 10.43
N THR A 89 -19.95 -16.48 10.21
CA THR A 89 -19.86 -17.64 9.30
C THR A 89 -19.50 -18.96 9.97
N ARG A 90 -19.23 -18.93 11.28
CA ARG A 90 -18.59 -20.02 12.02
C ARG A 90 -19.60 -21.05 12.52
N ILE A 91 -19.28 -22.34 12.36
CA ILE A 91 -20.13 -23.45 12.82
C ILE A 91 -20.22 -23.49 14.35
N ASP A 92 -19.10 -23.31 15.05
CA ASP A 92 -19.05 -23.36 16.52
C ASP A 92 -19.96 -22.31 17.18
N THR A 93 -19.99 -21.10 16.63
CA THR A 93 -20.86 -20.02 17.11
C THR A 93 -22.34 -20.35 16.87
N MET A 94 -22.68 -20.85 15.68
CA MET A 94 -24.05 -21.28 15.35
C MET A 94 -24.53 -22.39 16.29
N LEU A 95 -23.69 -23.38 16.58
CA LEU A 95 -24.04 -24.45 17.52
C LEU A 95 -24.19 -23.95 18.96
N ASN A 96 -23.47 -22.89 19.33
CA ASN A 96 -23.47 -22.36 20.69
C ASN A 96 -24.66 -21.44 20.99
N ASN A 97 -25.00 -20.52 20.07
CA ASN A 97 -26.00 -19.48 20.32
C ASN A 97 -27.04 -19.30 19.20
N GLY A 98 -26.94 -20.08 18.13
CA GLY A 98 -27.86 -20.06 17.02
C GLY A 98 -27.76 -18.88 16.05
N SER A 99 -26.71 -18.06 16.17
CA SER A 99 -26.35 -17.08 15.14
C SER A 99 -25.81 -17.80 13.91
N TYR A 100 -26.30 -17.48 12.72
CA TYR A 100 -25.89 -18.12 11.46
C TYR A 100 -25.88 -17.15 10.28
N ASN A 101 -25.15 -17.48 9.22
CA ASN A 101 -25.31 -16.91 7.88
C ASN A 101 -25.48 -18.01 6.82
N CYS A 102 -25.58 -17.60 5.56
CA CYS A 102 -25.74 -18.46 4.39
C CYS A 102 -24.70 -19.59 4.29
N VAL A 103 -23.42 -19.29 4.55
CA VAL A 103 -22.36 -20.30 4.51
C VAL A 103 -22.49 -21.31 5.64
N SER A 104 -22.69 -20.83 6.88
CA SER A 104 -22.80 -21.74 8.04
C SER A 104 -24.04 -22.64 7.97
N SER A 105 -25.18 -22.13 7.48
CA SER A 105 -26.39 -22.94 7.26
C SER A 105 -26.20 -23.91 6.10
N ALA A 106 -25.57 -23.50 4.99
CA ALA A 106 -25.29 -24.38 3.85
C ALA A 106 -24.39 -25.57 4.24
N VAL A 107 -23.31 -25.29 4.97
CA VAL A 107 -22.39 -26.33 5.47
C VAL A 107 -23.11 -27.31 6.41
N LEU A 108 -23.90 -26.81 7.36
CA LEU A 108 -24.62 -27.67 8.30
C LEU A 108 -25.70 -28.52 7.60
N TYR A 109 -26.41 -27.95 6.62
CA TYR A 109 -27.34 -28.72 5.80
C TYR A 109 -26.63 -29.82 5.03
N ALA A 110 -25.49 -29.53 4.38
CA ALA A 110 -24.71 -30.53 3.65
C ALA A 110 -24.25 -31.69 4.56
N ILE A 111 -23.89 -31.40 5.82
CA ILE A 111 -23.55 -32.43 6.82
C ILE A 111 -24.77 -33.33 7.09
N PHE A 112 -25.93 -32.75 7.42
CA PHE A 112 -27.13 -33.55 7.72
C PHE A 112 -27.67 -34.30 6.50
N ALA A 113 -27.67 -33.67 5.33
CA ALA A 113 -28.08 -34.29 4.07
C ALA A 113 -27.20 -35.51 3.75
N ARG A 114 -25.88 -35.39 3.85
CA ARG A 114 -24.97 -36.52 3.64
C ARG A 114 -25.16 -37.62 4.69
N ALA A 115 -25.38 -37.25 5.95
CA ALA A 115 -25.68 -38.22 7.01
C ALA A 115 -26.99 -38.99 6.75
N ALA A 116 -27.99 -38.32 6.17
CA ALA A 116 -29.26 -38.90 5.76
C ALA A 116 -29.21 -39.60 4.40
N GLY A 117 -28.03 -39.74 3.78
CA GLY A 117 -27.84 -40.44 2.51
C GLY A 117 -28.30 -39.66 1.27
N LEU A 118 -28.34 -38.33 1.33
CA LEU A 118 -28.59 -37.45 0.19
C LEU A 118 -27.26 -36.97 -0.43
N ASP A 119 -27.19 -36.86 -1.76
CA ASP A 119 -26.07 -36.20 -2.45
C ASP A 119 -26.31 -34.69 -2.44
N ALA A 120 -25.62 -34.00 -1.53
CA ALA A 120 -25.69 -32.56 -1.35
C ALA A 120 -24.40 -31.88 -1.83
N ARG A 121 -24.55 -30.81 -2.60
CA ARG A 121 -23.44 -29.99 -3.13
C ARG A 121 -23.66 -28.52 -2.80
N GLY A 122 -22.58 -27.80 -2.53
CA GLY A 122 -22.68 -26.36 -2.35
C GLY A 122 -22.94 -25.68 -3.68
N VAL A 123 -23.61 -24.53 -3.65
CA VAL A 123 -23.71 -23.62 -4.77
C VAL A 123 -23.39 -22.23 -4.26
N ALA A 124 -22.56 -21.51 -5.00
CA ALA A 124 -22.28 -20.11 -4.72
C ALA A 124 -22.65 -19.23 -5.90
N THR A 125 -23.08 -18.02 -5.56
CA THR A 125 -23.21 -16.88 -6.44
C THR A 125 -22.17 -15.84 -6.03
N LYS A 126 -22.20 -14.66 -6.65
CA LYS A 126 -21.33 -13.54 -6.29
C LYS A 126 -21.46 -13.11 -4.82
N ASP A 127 -22.65 -13.20 -4.25
CA ASP A 127 -23.02 -12.62 -2.96
C ASP A 127 -23.69 -13.60 -1.99
N HIS A 128 -23.91 -14.86 -2.41
CA HIS A 128 -24.70 -15.81 -1.64
C HIS A 128 -24.21 -17.25 -1.80
N ALA A 129 -24.52 -18.10 -0.81
CA ALA A 129 -24.20 -19.51 -0.83
C ALA A 129 -25.37 -20.34 -0.29
N PHE A 130 -25.69 -21.44 -0.97
CA PHE A 130 -26.76 -22.36 -0.62
C PHE A 130 -26.37 -23.79 -1.00
N VAL A 131 -27.30 -24.74 -0.90
CA VAL A 131 -27.07 -26.15 -1.24
C VAL A 131 -28.00 -26.57 -2.36
N LYS A 132 -27.55 -27.47 -3.23
CA LYS A 132 -28.43 -28.29 -4.06
C LYS A 132 -28.34 -29.75 -3.65
N VAL A 133 -29.45 -30.46 -3.78
CA VAL A 133 -29.51 -31.92 -3.55
C VAL A 133 -29.93 -32.63 -4.82
N LEU A 134 -29.27 -33.74 -5.14
CA LEU A 134 -29.63 -34.61 -6.25
C LEU A 134 -30.60 -35.68 -5.75
N ILE A 135 -31.84 -35.62 -6.21
CA ILE A 135 -32.92 -36.54 -5.84
C ILE A 135 -33.49 -37.15 -7.11
N GLU A 136 -33.41 -38.47 -7.25
CA GLU A 136 -33.96 -39.22 -8.40
C GLU A 136 -33.54 -38.67 -9.79
N GLY A 137 -32.37 -38.04 -9.89
CA GLY A 137 -31.86 -37.42 -11.12
C GLY A 137 -32.25 -35.95 -11.33
N GLU A 138 -33.04 -35.36 -10.42
CA GLU A 138 -33.40 -33.95 -10.39
C GLU A 138 -32.52 -33.19 -9.38
N GLU A 139 -31.99 -32.03 -9.78
CA GLU A 139 -31.29 -31.12 -8.88
C GLU A 139 -32.26 -30.15 -8.24
N LEU A 140 -32.40 -30.21 -6.91
CA LEU A 140 -33.27 -29.32 -6.14
C LEU A 140 -32.45 -28.34 -5.32
N ASP A 141 -32.72 -27.05 -5.49
CA ASP A 141 -32.15 -26.00 -4.66
C ASP A 141 -32.70 -26.07 -3.24
N VAL A 142 -31.84 -25.78 -2.27
CA VAL A 142 -32.16 -25.64 -0.86
C VAL A 142 -31.59 -24.33 -0.37
N GLU A 143 -32.46 -23.33 -0.25
CA GLU A 143 -32.14 -22.05 0.36
C GLU A 143 -32.04 -22.19 1.88
N THR A 144 -30.84 -22.52 2.35
CA THR A 144 -30.62 -22.90 3.75
C THR A 144 -30.89 -21.80 4.76
N THR A 145 -31.03 -20.54 4.32
CA THR A 145 -31.33 -19.40 5.20
C THR A 145 -32.82 -19.15 5.44
N ASN A 146 -33.71 -19.87 4.74
CA ASN A 146 -35.16 -19.75 4.89
C ASN A 146 -35.74 -21.10 5.36
N PRO A 147 -36.59 -21.12 6.41
CA PRO A 147 -37.23 -22.37 6.88
C PRO A 147 -38.08 -23.06 5.81
N TYR A 148 -38.59 -22.33 4.83
CA TYR A 148 -39.35 -22.86 3.69
C TYR A 148 -38.51 -22.94 2.40
N GLY A 149 -37.18 -22.91 2.54
CA GLY A 149 -36.24 -22.79 1.44
C GLY A 149 -35.97 -24.08 0.65
N PHE A 150 -36.62 -25.19 0.97
CA PHE A 150 -36.49 -26.43 0.20
C PHE A 150 -37.33 -26.37 -1.07
N ASP A 151 -36.70 -26.61 -2.23
CA ASP A 151 -37.31 -26.48 -3.56
C ASP A 151 -38.05 -25.13 -3.76
N PRO A 152 -37.34 -23.99 -3.60
CA PRO A 152 -37.95 -22.68 -3.54
C PRO A 152 -38.63 -22.25 -4.85
N GLY A 153 -38.19 -22.79 -5.99
CA GLY A 153 -38.77 -22.50 -7.31
C GLY A 153 -40.24 -22.92 -7.46
N ASN A 154 -40.72 -23.79 -6.56
CA ASN A 154 -42.08 -24.32 -6.57
C ASN A 154 -42.97 -23.77 -5.43
N ARG A 155 -42.50 -22.78 -4.64
CA ARG A 155 -43.24 -22.28 -3.46
C ARG A 155 -43.47 -20.77 -3.47
N LYS A 156 -44.74 -20.35 -3.31
CA LYS A 156 -45.12 -18.92 -3.19
C LYS A 156 -44.60 -18.27 -1.91
N ASP A 157 -44.68 -18.95 -0.77
CA ASP A 157 -44.32 -18.41 0.56
C ASP A 157 -42.82 -18.07 0.69
N PHE A 158 -42.00 -18.66 -0.17
CA PHE A 158 -40.56 -18.43 -0.21
C PHE A 158 -40.23 -17.01 -0.75
N HIS A 159 -40.96 -16.54 -1.77
CA HIS A 159 -40.71 -15.25 -2.42
C HIS A 159 -40.99 -14.04 -1.51
N ASP A 160 -41.93 -14.17 -0.57
CA ASP A 160 -42.31 -13.08 0.35
C ASP A 160 -41.38 -12.94 1.57
N GLY A 161 -40.69 -14.02 1.94
CA GLY A 161 -39.85 -14.09 3.15
C GLY A 161 -38.36 -13.85 2.91
N PHE A 162 -37.81 -14.33 1.78
CA PHE A 162 -36.36 -14.34 1.54
C PHE A 162 -35.73 -12.94 1.58
N GLY A 163 -36.22 -12.01 0.76
CA GLY A 163 -35.66 -10.65 0.67
C GLY A 163 -35.82 -9.83 1.95
N LYS A 164 -36.80 -10.15 2.81
CA LYS A 164 -37.01 -9.46 4.09
C LYS A 164 -36.06 -9.93 5.19
N VAL A 165 -35.69 -11.22 5.19
CA VAL A 165 -34.87 -11.81 6.25
C VAL A 165 -33.38 -11.61 5.97
N THR A 166 -32.95 -11.73 4.71
CA THR A 166 -31.53 -11.73 4.35
C THR A 166 -31.07 -10.45 3.64
N GLY A 167 -32.00 -9.67 3.08
CA GLY A 167 -31.69 -8.49 2.27
C GLY A 167 -31.21 -8.80 0.85
N PHE A 168 -31.10 -10.08 0.46
CA PHE A 168 -30.67 -10.50 -0.88
C PHE A 168 -31.87 -10.77 -1.81
N ALA A 169 -31.66 -10.59 -3.12
CA ALA A 169 -32.63 -11.01 -4.13
C ALA A 169 -32.49 -12.51 -4.34
N TYR A 170 -33.53 -13.30 -4.04
CA TYR A 170 -33.56 -14.69 -4.46
C TYR A 170 -33.50 -14.68 -5.97
N VAL A 171 -32.58 -15.44 -6.54
CA VAL A 171 -32.58 -15.65 -7.96
C VAL A 171 -33.07 -17.08 -8.27
N PRO A 172 -34.07 -17.26 -9.16
CA PRO A 172 -34.61 -18.59 -9.49
C PRO A 172 -33.64 -19.44 -10.31
N ALA A 173 -33.73 -20.77 -10.21
CA ALA A 173 -32.92 -21.71 -10.98
C ALA A 173 -32.90 -21.45 -12.51
N ARG A 174 -33.97 -20.87 -13.07
CA ARG A 174 -34.07 -20.52 -14.51
C ARG A 174 -33.30 -19.25 -14.93
N ASN A 175 -32.80 -18.44 -14.00
CA ASN A 175 -32.16 -17.14 -14.28
C ASN A 175 -30.76 -17.03 -13.66
N TYR A 176 -29.76 -17.78 -14.11
CA TYR A 176 -28.37 -17.53 -13.65
C TYR A 176 -27.33 -17.76 -14.72
N ARG A 177 -26.56 -16.70 -15.00
CA ARG A 177 -25.25 -16.81 -15.64
C ARG A 177 -24.09 -16.93 -14.63
N ASP A 178 -24.36 -16.73 -13.34
CA ASP A 178 -23.32 -16.53 -12.31
C ASP A 178 -23.34 -17.58 -11.17
N ARG A 179 -24.01 -18.72 -11.39
CA ARG A 179 -24.02 -19.84 -10.41
C ARG A 179 -22.83 -20.73 -10.65
N VAL A 180 -22.21 -21.14 -9.56
CA VAL A 180 -21.06 -22.01 -9.60
C VAL A 180 -21.24 -23.13 -8.58
N ASP A 181 -21.16 -24.36 -9.06
CA ASP A 181 -21.23 -25.55 -8.22
C ASP A 181 -19.95 -25.69 -7.39
N LEU A 182 -20.13 -26.00 -6.12
CA LEU A 182 -19.05 -26.20 -5.17
C LEU A 182 -19.03 -27.64 -4.67
N ASN A 183 -17.83 -28.22 -4.65
CA ASN A 183 -17.59 -29.43 -3.89
C ASN A 183 -17.62 -29.14 -2.37
N ALA A 184 -17.59 -30.20 -1.56
CA ALA A 184 -17.73 -30.09 -0.11
C ALA A 184 -16.60 -29.27 0.55
N LEU A 185 -15.35 -29.37 0.06
CA LEU A 185 -14.23 -28.57 0.57
C LEU A 185 -14.36 -27.12 0.14
N GLU A 186 -14.75 -26.87 -1.11
CA GLU A 186 -15.02 -25.53 -1.64
C GLU A 186 -16.08 -24.79 -0.81
N LEU A 187 -17.19 -25.47 -0.48
CA LEU A 187 -18.25 -24.93 0.38
C LEU A 187 -17.72 -24.57 1.78
N VAL A 188 -16.96 -25.46 2.42
CA VAL A 188 -16.34 -25.18 3.73
C VAL A 188 -15.28 -24.07 3.63
N SER A 189 -14.58 -23.96 2.51
CA SER A 189 -13.56 -22.92 2.28
C SER A 189 -14.13 -21.49 2.33
N LEU A 190 -15.45 -21.33 2.13
CA LEU A 190 -16.12 -20.04 2.28
C LEU A 190 -16.10 -19.54 3.73
N ILE A 191 -16.02 -20.44 4.72
CA ILE A 191 -15.81 -20.05 6.14
C ILE A 191 -14.48 -19.32 6.27
N PHE A 192 -13.41 -19.85 5.68
CA PHE A 192 -12.11 -19.17 5.66
C PHE A 192 -12.19 -17.83 4.93
N ASN A 193 -12.81 -17.80 3.74
CA ASN A 193 -12.93 -16.57 2.94
C ASN A 193 -13.61 -15.42 3.72
N ASN A 194 -14.73 -15.73 4.37
CA ASN A 194 -15.47 -14.77 5.19
C ASN A 194 -14.64 -14.28 6.40
N ARG A 195 -13.93 -15.20 7.08
CA ARG A 195 -13.04 -14.83 8.20
C ARG A 195 -11.85 -13.99 7.76
N ILE A 196 -11.22 -14.32 6.63
CA ILE A 196 -10.12 -13.54 6.03
C ILE A 196 -10.62 -12.13 5.71
N THR A 197 -11.78 -12.02 5.07
CA THR A 197 -12.42 -10.73 4.74
C THR A 197 -12.70 -9.90 5.99
N GLU A 198 -13.23 -10.51 7.06
CA GLU A 198 -13.42 -9.83 8.34
C GLU A 198 -12.11 -9.30 8.91
N LEU A 199 -11.01 -10.06 8.84
CA LEU A 199 -9.70 -9.64 9.32
C LEU A 199 -9.12 -8.50 8.47
N ASP A 200 -9.24 -8.57 7.14
CA ASP A 200 -8.78 -7.53 6.23
C ASP A 200 -9.50 -6.20 6.48
N THR A 201 -10.82 -6.22 6.63
CA THR A 201 -11.61 -5.02 6.92
C THR A 201 -11.24 -4.36 8.25
N ARG A 202 -10.68 -5.14 9.19
CA ARG A 202 -10.16 -4.66 10.47
C ARG A 202 -8.64 -4.43 10.47
N SER A 203 -8.00 -4.50 9.31
CA SER A 203 -6.53 -4.41 9.15
C SER A 203 -5.73 -5.40 10.02
N ARG A 204 -6.33 -6.53 10.38
CA ARG A 204 -5.68 -7.63 11.12
C ARG A 204 -4.95 -8.58 10.15
N TYR A 205 -4.09 -8.01 9.32
CA TYR A 205 -3.45 -8.75 8.21
C TYR A 205 -2.58 -9.92 8.68
N ALA A 206 -1.91 -9.78 9.83
CA ALA A 206 -1.09 -10.86 10.40
C ALA A 206 -1.92 -12.12 10.70
N ASP A 207 -3.15 -11.95 11.19
CA ASP A 207 -4.05 -13.06 11.49
C ASP A 207 -4.70 -13.64 10.23
N ALA A 208 -4.79 -12.87 9.16
CA ALA A 208 -5.39 -13.28 7.89
C ALA A 208 -4.48 -14.23 7.09
N ILE A 209 -3.16 -14.09 7.22
CA ILE A 209 -2.17 -14.90 6.49
C ILE A 209 -2.31 -16.40 6.81
N PRO A 210 -2.30 -16.86 8.07
CA PRO A 210 -2.46 -18.28 8.39
C PRO A 210 -3.77 -18.86 7.82
N LEU A 211 -4.87 -18.12 7.91
CA LEU A 211 -6.15 -18.58 7.34
C LEU A 211 -6.13 -18.68 5.81
N ALA A 212 -5.42 -17.77 5.14
CA ALA A 212 -5.24 -17.81 3.70
C ALA A 212 -4.40 -19.04 3.28
N LEU A 213 -3.36 -19.35 4.05
CA LEU A 213 -2.51 -20.52 3.86
C LEU A 213 -3.27 -21.82 4.06
N ASP A 214 -3.99 -21.92 5.18
CA ASP A 214 -4.85 -23.07 5.50
C ASP A 214 -5.88 -23.31 4.40
N ARG A 215 -6.53 -22.24 3.92
CA ARG A 215 -7.48 -22.31 2.82
C ARG A 215 -6.82 -22.77 1.53
N ALA A 216 -5.64 -22.24 1.19
CA ALA A 216 -4.92 -22.62 -0.01
C ALA A 216 -4.43 -24.07 0.03
N ALA A 217 -3.94 -24.53 1.18
CA ALA A 217 -3.52 -25.91 1.40
C ALA A 217 -4.72 -26.86 1.38
N LEU A 218 -5.84 -26.51 2.03
CA LEU A 218 -7.08 -27.29 2.00
C LEU A 218 -7.59 -27.48 0.57
N LEU A 219 -7.55 -26.42 -0.22
CA LEU A 219 -8.01 -26.44 -1.59
C LEU A 219 -6.99 -27.06 -2.54
N SER A 220 -5.72 -27.23 -2.17
CA SER A 220 -4.67 -27.76 -3.04
C SER A 220 -4.90 -29.24 -3.42
N ASN A 221 -5.79 -29.48 -4.39
CA ASN A 221 -6.04 -30.81 -4.92
C ASN A 221 -5.28 -31.02 -6.24
N PRO A 222 -4.32 -31.96 -6.31
CA PRO A 222 -3.59 -32.25 -7.55
C PRO A 222 -4.41 -33.02 -8.60
N THR A 223 -5.60 -33.53 -8.28
CA THR A 223 -6.42 -34.32 -9.23
C THR A 223 -7.57 -33.53 -9.87
N ASN A 224 -7.81 -32.29 -9.43
CA ASN A 224 -8.87 -31.45 -9.96
C ASN A 224 -8.27 -30.13 -10.44
N THR A 225 -8.03 -30.02 -11.75
CA THR A 225 -7.55 -28.78 -12.40
C THR A 225 -8.65 -27.75 -12.60
N GLU A 226 -9.91 -28.12 -12.39
CA GLU A 226 -11.07 -27.26 -12.50
C GLU A 226 -11.55 -26.85 -11.10
N TYR A 227 -10.91 -25.82 -10.54
CA TYR A 227 -11.58 -25.05 -9.50
C TYR A 227 -12.74 -24.30 -10.15
N SER A 228 -13.82 -24.19 -9.41
CA SER A 228 -14.95 -23.37 -9.79
C SER A 228 -14.48 -21.92 -10.09
N GLU A 229 -15.02 -21.23 -11.10
CA GLU A 229 -14.56 -19.89 -11.54
C GLU A 229 -14.51 -18.85 -10.40
N LEU A 230 -15.27 -19.07 -9.31
CA LEU A 230 -15.27 -18.23 -8.10
C LEU A 230 -13.98 -18.34 -7.28
N PHE A 231 -13.25 -19.44 -7.39
CA PHE A 231 -12.03 -19.69 -6.62
C PHE A 231 -10.80 -19.49 -7.49
N VAL A 232 -10.57 -18.21 -7.83
CA VAL A 232 -9.31 -17.73 -8.39
C VAL A 232 -8.15 -18.26 -7.54
N ASP A 233 -7.13 -18.81 -8.23
CA ASP A 233 -5.88 -19.37 -7.71
C ASP A 233 -5.65 -19.11 -6.20
N PRO A 234 -5.84 -20.11 -5.33
CA PRO A 234 -5.66 -19.95 -3.88
C PRO A 234 -4.29 -19.39 -3.48
N LYS A 235 -3.25 -19.56 -4.32
CA LYS A 235 -1.93 -18.95 -4.10
C LYS A 235 -1.95 -17.43 -4.28
N LYS A 236 -2.73 -16.91 -5.23
CA LYS A 236 -2.92 -15.47 -5.43
C LYS A 236 -3.53 -14.81 -4.19
N MET A 237 -4.51 -15.47 -3.58
CA MET A 237 -5.13 -14.97 -2.34
C MET A 237 -4.12 -14.89 -1.20
N VAL A 238 -3.25 -15.89 -1.03
CA VAL A 238 -2.15 -15.86 -0.05
C VAL A 238 -1.24 -14.67 -0.33
N MET A 239 -0.85 -14.48 -1.59
CA MET A 239 0.01 -13.36 -1.99
C MET A 239 -0.59 -12.00 -1.66
N ASP A 240 -1.88 -11.80 -1.91
CA ASP A 240 -2.55 -10.56 -1.55
C ASP A 240 -2.49 -10.29 -0.03
N ARG A 241 -2.57 -11.33 0.81
CA ARG A 241 -2.44 -11.18 2.27
C ARG A 241 -1.02 -10.92 2.74
N ILE A 242 -0.04 -11.54 2.09
CA ILE A 242 1.39 -11.26 2.32
C ILE A 242 1.69 -9.79 2.03
N PHE A 243 1.22 -9.25 0.91
CA PHE A 243 1.42 -7.84 0.57
C PHE A 243 0.58 -6.89 1.44
N ASN A 244 -0.65 -7.24 1.80
CA ASN A 244 -1.46 -6.43 2.73
C ASN A 244 -0.76 -6.26 4.09
N TYR A 245 -0.17 -7.34 4.63
CA TYR A 245 0.61 -7.25 5.86
C TYR A 245 1.85 -6.37 5.71
N GLY A 246 2.63 -6.56 4.64
CA GLY A 246 3.78 -5.71 4.32
C GLY A 246 3.40 -4.24 4.18
N ALA A 247 2.33 -3.92 3.44
CA ALA A 247 1.81 -2.57 3.30
C ALA A 247 1.33 -2.00 4.63
N GLY A 248 0.75 -2.82 5.51
CA GLY A 248 0.39 -2.47 6.88
C GLY A 248 1.60 -2.05 7.71
N LEU A 249 2.74 -2.75 7.59
CA LEU A 249 4.00 -2.37 8.24
C LEU A 249 4.53 -1.03 7.72
N VAL A 250 4.50 -0.81 6.41
CA VAL A 250 4.90 0.47 5.79
C VAL A 250 4.01 1.61 6.28
N LYS A 251 2.68 1.42 6.31
CA LYS A 251 1.73 2.41 6.83
C LYS A 251 1.99 2.76 8.30
N ALA A 252 2.48 1.79 9.09
CA ALA A 252 2.86 1.99 10.47
C ALA A 252 4.27 2.61 10.65
N GLY A 253 4.96 2.99 9.57
CA GLY A 253 6.31 3.54 9.61
C GLY A 253 7.36 2.52 10.07
N LYS A 254 7.13 1.23 9.79
CA LYS A 254 8.01 0.11 10.14
C LYS A 254 8.70 -0.46 8.91
N GLU A 255 9.46 0.37 8.19
CA GLU A 255 10.06 -0.01 6.91
C GLU A 255 11.10 -1.14 7.05
N ASN A 256 11.88 -1.15 8.14
CA ASN A 256 12.83 -2.24 8.39
C ASN A 256 12.12 -3.58 8.63
N ASP A 257 11.00 -3.59 9.35
CA ASP A 257 10.20 -4.80 9.54
C ASP A 257 9.57 -5.24 8.21
N ALA A 258 9.17 -4.29 7.35
CA ALA A 258 8.65 -4.59 6.01
C ALA A 258 9.72 -5.21 5.09
N LEU A 259 10.97 -4.74 5.15
CA LEU A 259 12.10 -5.35 4.42
C LEU A 259 12.41 -6.76 4.94
N ALA A 260 12.42 -6.95 6.26
CA ALA A 260 12.63 -8.27 6.87
C ALA A 260 11.48 -9.23 6.55
N TRP A 261 10.23 -8.73 6.48
CA TRP A 261 9.08 -9.49 6.03
C TRP A 261 9.22 -9.94 4.57
N ALA A 262 9.62 -9.04 3.67
CA ALA A 262 9.86 -9.40 2.26
C ALA A 262 10.94 -10.48 2.13
N ALA A 263 12.07 -10.33 2.84
CA ALA A 263 13.14 -11.32 2.83
C ALA A 263 12.71 -12.70 3.34
N LEU A 264 11.73 -12.75 4.26
CA LEU A 264 11.15 -13.99 4.76
C LEU A 264 10.17 -14.60 3.74
N ALA A 265 9.30 -13.79 3.13
CA ALA A 265 8.17 -14.27 2.33
C ALA A 265 8.50 -14.52 0.85
N GLU A 266 9.38 -13.71 0.25
CA GLU A 266 9.72 -13.78 -1.17
C GLU A 266 10.21 -15.17 -1.63
N PRO A 267 11.08 -15.89 -0.89
CA PRO A 267 11.53 -17.21 -1.32
C PRO A 267 10.41 -18.25 -1.42
N GLY A 268 9.40 -18.17 -0.54
CA GLY A 268 8.26 -19.09 -0.53
C GLY A 268 7.16 -18.71 -1.53
N TYR A 269 7.10 -17.42 -1.90
CA TYR A 269 6.07 -16.87 -2.77
C TYR A 269 6.65 -15.92 -3.82
N PRO A 270 7.30 -16.46 -4.87
CA PRO A 270 7.97 -15.64 -5.87
C PRO A 270 6.95 -14.95 -6.80
N GLU A 271 6.94 -13.62 -6.78
CA GLU A 271 6.24 -12.78 -7.76
C GLU A 271 7.11 -11.54 -8.05
N PRO A 272 8.14 -11.68 -8.93
CA PRO A 272 9.23 -10.71 -9.02
C PRO A 272 8.78 -9.26 -9.26
N SER A 273 7.76 -9.05 -10.08
CA SER A 273 7.24 -7.71 -10.39
C SER A 273 6.60 -7.03 -9.17
N ARG A 274 5.76 -7.75 -8.41
CA ARG A 274 5.11 -7.19 -7.20
C ARG A 274 6.09 -7.01 -6.06
N TRP A 275 7.06 -7.91 -5.89
CA TRP A 275 8.13 -7.72 -4.90
C TRP A 275 9.00 -6.51 -5.24
N GLN A 276 9.38 -6.33 -6.50
CA GLN A 276 10.08 -5.13 -6.98
C GLN A 276 9.30 -3.84 -6.66
N GLU A 277 8.01 -3.81 -6.97
CA GLU A 277 7.15 -2.65 -6.67
C GLU A 277 7.08 -2.38 -5.16
N PHE A 278 6.82 -3.41 -4.35
CA PHE A 278 6.75 -3.31 -2.91
C PHE A 278 8.07 -2.82 -2.29
N LEU A 279 9.18 -3.45 -2.63
CA LEU A 279 10.52 -3.12 -2.13
C LEU A 279 10.92 -1.70 -2.52
N SER A 280 10.61 -1.28 -3.75
CA SER A 280 10.86 0.09 -4.21
C SER A 280 10.15 1.13 -3.35
N VAL A 281 8.89 0.88 -2.98
CA VAL A 281 8.11 1.75 -2.08
C VAL A 281 8.69 1.75 -0.67
N VAL A 282 9.01 0.57 -0.13
CA VAL A 282 9.53 0.42 1.24
C VAL A 282 10.87 1.15 1.40
N VAL A 283 11.81 0.93 0.47
CA VAL A 283 13.12 1.59 0.48
C VAL A 283 12.96 3.09 0.33
N ASN A 284 12.16 3.56 -0.64
CA ASN A 284 11.89 5.00 -0.81
C ASN A 284 11.40 5.65 0.50
N ASN A 285 10.43 5.04 1.18
CA ASN A 285 9.88 5.57 2.43
C ASN A 285 10.91 5.58 3.56
N LEU A 286 11.73 4.54 3.66
CA LEU A 286 12.83 4.48 4.63
C LEU A 286 13.83 5.63 4.40
N LEU A 287 14.22 5.86 3.15
CA LEU A 287 15.15 6.94 2.79
C LEU A 287 14.56 8.31 3.11
N VAL A 288 13.31 8.57 2.72
CA VAL A 288 12.63 9.85 3.04
C VAL A 288 12.58 10.08 4.54
N LYS A 289 12.30 9.05 5.34
CA LYS A 289 12.28 9.13 6.81
C LYS A 289 13.65 9.47 7.38
N LEU A 290 14.71 8.81 6.90
CA LEU A 290 16.09 9.07 7.33
C LEU A 290 16.56 10.48 6.93
N VAL A 291 16.26 10.91 5.70
CA VAL A 291 16.55 12.26 5.21
C VAL A 291 15.87 13.32 6.07
N ARG A 292 14.57 13.17 6.36
CA ARG A 292 13.83 14.10 7.23
C ARG A 292 14.39 14.17 8.65
N ALA A 293 15.00 13.09 9.13
CA ALA A 293 15.68 13.04 10.41
C ALA A 293 17.13 13.59 10.37
N GLY A 294 17.61 14.06 9.22
CA GLY A 294 18.99 14.53 9.04
C GLY A 294 20.04 13.40 9.00
N ARG A 295 19.62 12.14 8.91
CA ARG A 295 20.46 10.93 9.01
C ARG A 295 20.86 10.45 7.61
N LEU A 296 21.57 11.29 6.87
CA LEU A 296 21.81 11.06 5.44
C LEU A 296 22.79 9.90 5.17
N ASP A 297 23.82 9.74 6.00
CA ASP A 297 24.76 8.61 5.86
C ASP A 297 24.05 7.28 6.05
N GLU A 298 23.11 7.22 7.00
CA GLU A 298 22.26 6.05 7.19
C GLU A 298 21.32 5.81 6.03
N ALA A 299 20.81 6.87 5.39
CA ALA A 299 20.02 6.74 4.17
C ALA A 299 20.86 6.14 3.03
N ARG A 300 22.10 6.59 2.84
CA ARG A 300 23.03 6.01 1.85
C ARG A 300 23.34 4.54 2.14
N ASN A 301 23.66 4.22 3.40
CA ASN A 301 23.89 2.84 3.82
C ASN A 301 22.66 1.95 3.60
N ALA A 302 21.45 2.47 3.88
CA ALA A 302 20.20 1.76 3.64
C ALA A 302 19.93 1.53 2.15
N LEU A 303 20.21 2.52 1.28
CA LEU A 303 20.08 2.36 -0.16
C LEU A 303 21.07 1.31 -0.70
N SER A 304 22.35 1.41 -0.34
CA SER A 304 23.37 0.45 -0.77
C SER A 304 23.11 -0.96 -0.24
N GLY A 305 22.64 -1.09 1.02
CA GLY A 305 22.31 -2.38 1.62
C GLY A 305 21.06 -3.06 1.05
N ASN A 306 20.32 -2.39 0.16
CA ASN A 306 19.17 -2.96 -0.55
C ASN A 306 19.31 -2.82 -2.08
N ALA A 307 20.52 -2.57 -2.59
CA ALA A 307 20.76 -2.34 -4.01
C ALA A 307 20.39 -3.54 -4.89
N ASP A 308 20.54 -4.76 -4.36
CA ASP A 308 20.20 -6.04 -4.99
C ASP A 308 18.70 -6.35 -4.99
N LYS A 309 17.91 -5.63 -4.17
CA LYS A 309 16.47 -5.87 -3.96
C LYS A 309 15.56 -4.95 -4.78
N ILE A 310 16.11 -3.90 -5.37
CA ILE A 310 15.36 -2.91 -6.16
C ILE A 310 15.92 -2.85 -7.59
N SER A 311 15.13 -2.33 -8.54
CA SER A 311 15.60 -2.22 -9.91
C SER A 311 16.75 -1.20 -10.01
N PRO A 312 17.67 -1.36 -10.99
CA PRO A 312 18.71 -0.37 -11.26
C PRO A 312 18.16 1.04 -11.48
N GLU A 313 17.02 1.18 -12.16
CA GLU A 313 16.35 2.46 -12.39
C GLU A 313 15.87 3.09 -11.08
N THR A 314 15.29 2.27 -10.19
CA THR A 314 14.86 2.72 -8.86
C THR A 314 16.07 3.13 -8.03
N TYR A 315 17.16 2.36 -8.06
CA TYR A 315 18.40 2.71 -7.37
C TYR A 315 18.94 4.07 -7.83
N ILE A 316 19.09 4.27 -9.14
CA ILE A 316 19.58 5.53 -9.72
C ILE A 316 18.71 6.72 -9.30
N ARG A 317 17.38 6.55 -9.35
CA ARG A 317 16.43 7.59 -8.93
C ARG A 317 16.57 7.95 -7.45
N LEU A 318 16.70 6.94 -6.57
CA LEU A 318 16.84 7.15 -5.14
C LEU A 318 18.21 7.73 -4.76
N ASP A 319 19.28 7.30 -5.42
CA ASP A 319 20.61 7.89 -5.23
C ASP A 319 20.64 9.36 -5.67
N ALA A 320 20.00 9.69 -6.80
CA ALA A 320 19.83 11.07 -7.25
C ALA A 320 19.13 11.93 -6.19
N MET A 321 18.06 11.42 -5.58
CA MET A 321 17.35 12.10 -4.49
C MET A 321 18.26 12.38 -3.28
N LEU A 322 19.10 11.42 -2.90
CA LEU A 322 20.05 11.60 -1.78
C LEU A 322 21.15 12.61 -2.14
N ALA A 323 21.71 12.53 -3.35
CA ALA A 323 22.71 13.48 -3.84
C ALA A 323 22.15 14.91 -3.93
N GLU A 324 20.93 15.07 -4.43
CA GLU A 324 20.24 16.35 -4.48
C GLU A 324 20.03 16.91 -3.07
N THR A 325 19.59 16.08 -2.12
CA THR A 325 19.42 16.47 -0.71
C THR A 325 20.73 16.97 -0.11
N ASP A 326 21.85 16.31 -0.40
CA ASP A 326 23.18 16.71 0.05
C ASP A 326 23.56 18.10 -0.47
N ILE A 327 23.37 18.32 -1.77
CA ILE A 327 23.66 19.60 -2.42
C ILE A 327 22.80 20.70 -1.81
N VAL A 328 21.48 20.50 -1.70
CA VAL A 328 20.57 21.49 -1.09
C VAL A 328 21.00 21.83 0.33
N ARG A 329 21.43 20.84 1.12
CA ARG A 329 21.95 21.06 2.48
C ARG A 329 23.21 21.93 2.47
N LEU A 330 24.17 21.65 1.58
CA LEU A 330 25.38 22.45 1.45
C LEU A 330 25.07 23.90 1.04
N VAL A 331 24.22 24.06 0.03
CA VAL A 331 23.79 25.37 -0.49
C VAL A 331 23.09 26.20 0.59
N ASN A 332 22.20 25.59 1.38
CA ASN A 332 21.51 26.27 2.48
C ASN A 332 22.41 26.55 3.69
N ALA A 333 23.51 25.81 3.84
CA ALA A 333 24.47 25.97 4.93
C ALA A 333 25.55 27.02 4.65
N VAL A 334 25.55 27.64 3.46
CA VAL A 334 26.54 28.65 3.06
C VAL A 334 26.56 29.84 4.03
N LYS A 335 27.66 30.00 4.77
CA LYS A 335 27.91 31.13 5.68
C LYS A 335 29.26 31.80 5.47
N THR A 336 30.15 31.15 4.71
CA THR A 336 31.52 31.60 4.43
C THR A 336 31.89 31.33 2.97
N MET A 337 32.96 31.95 2.48
CA MET A 337 33.50 31.68 1.14
C MET A 337 33.90 30.21 0.96
N LYS A 338 34.42 29.58 2.01
CA LYS A 338 34.76 28.15 2.00
C LYS A 338 33.53 27.27 1.78
N ASP A 339 32.38 27.64 2.36
CA ASP A 339 31.13 26.89 2.18
C ASP A 339 30.60 27.06 0.74
N VAL A 340 30.75 28.25 0.16
CA VAL A 340 30.42 28.51 -1.25
C VAL A 340 31.21 27.60 -2.17
N ASP A 341 32.54 27.54 -2.00
CA ASP A 341 33.40 26.72 -2.84
C ASP A 341 33.06 25.22 -2.67
N ALA A 342 32.73 24.79 -1.45
CA ALA A 342 32.26 23.43 -1.20
C ALA A 342 30.93 23.12 -1.90
N ALA A 343 29.96 24.05 -1.87
CA ALA A 343 28.67 23.90 -2.54
C ALA A 343 28.81 23.87 -4.07
N LEU A 344 29.64 24.74 -4.66
CA LEU A 344 29.93 24.74 -6.09
C LEU A 344 30.63 23.44 -6.53
N ALA A 345 31.62 22.98 -5.76
CA ALA A 345 32.30 21.71 -6.05
C ALA A 345 31.34 20.51 -5.97
N ALA A 346 30.35 20.54 -5.07
CA ALA A 346 29.30 19.51 -5.01
C ALA A 346 28.36 19.58 -6.23
N LEU A 347 27.98 20.78 -6.67
CA LEU A 347 27.18 20.99 -7.87
C LEU A 347 27.91 20.54 -9.15
N ASP A 348 29.24 20.68 -9.22
CA ASP A 348 30.06 20.22 -10.35
C ASP A 348 30.14 18.68 -10.43
N LYS A 349 30.03 18.01 -9.28
CA LYS A 349 30.06 16.54 -9.16
C LYS A 349 28.67 15.92 -9.10
N ALA A 350 27.62 16.71 -9.27
CA ALA A 350 26.25 16.24 -9.19
C ALA A 350 25.99 15.14 -10.26
N PRO A 351 25.33 14.04 -9.90
CA PRO A 351 25.01 12.99 -10.87
C PRO A 351 24.07 13.52 -11.94
N SER A 352 24.23 13.02 -13.18
CA SER A 352 23.42 13.42 -14.35
C SER A 352 21.94 13.07 -14.23
N SER A 353 21.56 12.26 -13.25
CA SER A 353 20.18 11.92 -12.90
C SER A 353 19.42 13.06 -12.21
N ILE A 354 20.12 14.11 -11.72
CA ILE A 354 19.46 15.31 -11.20
C ILE A 354 19.14 16.24 -12.38
N ALA A 355 17.92 16.78 -12.39
CA ALA A 355 17.46 17.69 -13.45
C ALA A 355 18.38 18.92 -13.58
N ALA A 356 18.84 19.18 -14.81
CA ALA A 356 19.78 20.26 -15.11
C ALA A 356 19.28 21.65 -14.66
N ASP A 357 17.98 21.93 -14.84
CA ASP A 357 17.38 23.20 -14.41
C ASP A 357 17.47 23.40 -12.90
N LYS A 358 17.32 22.32 -12.12
CA LYS A 358 17.43 22.37 -10.67
C LYS A 358 18.87 22.61 -10.21
N LEU A 359 19.84 21.97 -10.87
CA LEU A 359 21.27 22.23 -10.62
C LEU A 359 21.65 23.66 -10.99
N LYS A 360 21.12 24.18 -12.11
CA LYS A 360 21.30 25.58 -12.51
C LYS A 360 20.76 26.53 -11.44
N GLU A 361 19.55 26.26 -10.93
CA GLU A 361 18.94 27.09 -9.89
C GLU A 361 19.80 27.16 -8.61
N MET A 362 20.21 26.01 -8.10
CA MET A 362 21.08 25.92 -6.93
C MET A 362 22.43 26.61 -7.16
N ARG A 363 22.98 26.49 -8.38
CA ARG A 363 24.24 27.15 -8.76
C ARG A 363 24.12 28.66 -8.78
N ILE A 364 23.08 29.21 -9.41
CA ILE A 364 22.84 30.66 -9.43
C ILE A 364 22.70 31.20 -8.00
N PHE A 365 21.92 30.55 -7.15
CA PHE A 365 21.80 30.94 -5.75
C PHE A 365 23.16 30.96 -5.03
N THR A 366 23.98 29.92 -5.24
CA THR A 366 25.31 29.82 -4.63
C THR A 366 26.27 30.90 -5.15
N LEU A 367 26.23 31.21 -6.44
CA LEU A 367 27.03 32.29 -7.05
C LEU A 367 26.59 33.68 -6.57
N ILE A 368 25.29 33.89 -6.33
CA ILE A 368 24.79 35.11 -5.70
C ILE A 368 25.38 35.25 -4.29
N LYS A 369 25.39 34.18 -3.49
CA LYS A 369 26.07 34.20 -2.19
C LYS A 369 27.56 34.49 -2.28
N LYS A 370 28.24 33.95 -3.31
CA LYS A 370 29.65 34.27 -3.57
C LYS A 370 29.86 35.76 -3.82
N SER A 371 29.05 36.37 -4.68
CA SER A 371 29.15 37.80 -5.00
C SER A 371 28.84 38.69 -3.79
N GLU A 372 27.89 38.29 -2.93
CA GLU A 372 27.61 38.98 -1.66
C GLU A 372 28.83 38.98 -0.73
N PHE A 373 29.54 37.85 -0.60
CA PHE A 373 30.77 37.79 0.20
C PHE A 373 31.90 38.64 -0.40
N ILE A 374 32.09 38.57 -1.73
CA ILE A 374 33.10 39.41 -2.42
C ILE A 374 32.77 40.89 -2.19
N ALA A 375 31.51 41.29 -2.32
CA ALA A 375 31.08 42.67 -2.08
C ALA A 375 31.46 43.15 -0.67
N LYS A 376 31.27 42.29 0.33
CA LYS A 376 31.57 42.59 1.72
C LYS A 376 33.07 42.63 2.03
N GLU A 377 33.85 41.73 1.45
CA GLU A 377 35.27 41.55 1.79
C GLU A 377 36.22 42.36 0.90
N GLN A 378 35.86 42.55 -0.37
CA GLN A 378 36.71 43.12 -1.41
C GLN A 378 36.10 44.38 -2.04
N GLY A 379 34.80 44.63 -1.82
CA GLY A 379 34.09 45.82 -2.30
C GLY A 379 33.20 45.54 -3.51
N TRP A 380 32.36 46.52 -3.84
CA TRP A 380 31.32 46.36 -4.85
C TRP A 380 31.84 46.15 -6.28
N PHE A 381 32.99 46.73 -6.64
CA PHE A 381 33.56 46.56 -7.98
C PHE A 381 33.93 45.09 -8.25
N GLU A 382 34.59 44.45 -7.29
CA GLU A 382 35.00 43.06 -7.40
C GLU A 382 33.79 42.12 -7.45
N ALA A 383 32.71 42.48 -6.76
CA ALA A 383 31.45 41.74 -6.85
C ALA A 383 30.76 41.89 -8.21
N ILE A 384 30.84 43.06 -8.84
CA ILE A 384 30.32 43.32 -10.20
C ILE A 384 31.09 42.46 -11.21
N VAL A 385 32.42 42.54 -11.19
CA VAL A 385 33.29 41.77 -12.09
C VAL A 385 32.98 40.28 -11.97
N PHE A 386 32.96 39.75 -10.74
CA PHE A 386 32.64 38.35 -10.51
C PHE A 386 31.23 37.96 -11.00
N ALA A 387 30.22 38.78 -10.73
CA ALA A 387 28.84 38.48 -11.14
C ALA A 387 28.68 38.47 -12.68
N GLU A 388 29.36 39.38 -13.39
CA GLU A 388 29.38 39.41 -14.86
C GLU A 388 30.09 38.19 -15.44
N GLU A 389 31.25 37.82 -14.90
CA GLU A 389 31.96 36.60 -15.29
C GLU A 389 31.11 35.34 -15.05
N ALA A 390 30.41 35.29 -13.93
CA ALA A 390 29.50 34.20 -13.60
C ALA A 390 28.33 34.10 -14.60
N GLN A 391 27.73 35.22 -15.00
CA GLN A 391 26.69 35.23 -16.03
C GLN A 391 27.23 34.82 -17.41
N ALA A 392 28.45 35.23 -17.76
CA ALA A 392 29.08 34.82 -19.00
C ALA A 392 29.33 33.30 -19.03
N ALA A 393 29.74 32.72 -17.90
CA ALA A 393 30.03 31.29 -17.79
C ALA A 393 28.78 30.40 -17.72
N TYR A 394 27.72 30.84 -17.02
CA TYR A 394 26.55 30.01 -16.70
C TYR A 394 25.24 30.49 -17.33
N GLY A 395 25.30 31.54 -18.15
CA GLY A 395 24.17 32.17 -18.79
C GLY A 395 23.49 33.22 -17.92
N ALA A 396 22.75 34.13 -18.57
CA ALA A 396 21.98 35.15 -17.90
C ALA A 396 20.88 34.55 -17.00
N ASP A 397 20.69 35.16 -15.83
CA ASP A 397 19.63 34.82 -14.88
C ASP A 397 19.09 36.12 -14.24
N PRO A 398 17.76 36.35 -14.25
CA PRO A 398 17.17 37.58 -13.73
C PRO A 398 17.50 37.88 -12.27
N ARG A 399 17.72 36.85 -11.45
CA ARG A 399 18.08 37.01 -10.03
C ARG A 399 19.50 37.57 -9.90
N MET A 400 20.42 37.09 -10.73
CA MET A 400 21.78 37.63 -10.76
C MET A 400 21.78 39.06 -11.33
N ASP A 401 20.95 39.37 -12.33
CA ASP A 401 20.81 40.73 -12.86
C ASP A 401 20.36 41.73 -11.79
N GLU A 402 19.46 41.31 -10.90
CA GLU A 402 18.99 42.13 -9.79
C GLU A 402 20.12 42.47 -8.82
N HIS A 403 20.91 41.47 -8.41
CA HIS A 403 22.09 41.68 -7.57
C HIS A 403 23.15 42.54 -8.27
N LEU A 404 23.38 42.32 -9.57
CA LEU A 404 24.33 43.12 -10.35
C LEU A 404 23.91 44.60 -10.39
N ARG A 405 22.61 44.89 -10.58
CA ARG A 405 22.08 46.26 -10.50
C ARG A 405 22.28 46.87 -9.11
N ALA A 406 22.06 46.09 -8.05
CA ALA A 406 22.28 46.56 -6.67
C ALA A 406 23.76 46.89 -6.42
N TYR A 407 24.69 46.01 -6.83
CA TYR A 407 26.14 46.25 -6.68
C TYR A 407 26.60 47.48 -7.47
N ARG A 408 26.15 47.64 -8.72
CA ARG A 408 26.45 48.85 -9.52
C ARG A 408 25.93 50.12 -8.86
N THR A 409 24.73 50.08 -8.30
CA THR A 409 24.15 51.23 -7.58
C THR A 409 24.96 51.59 -6.34
N ASN A 410 25.32 50.59 -5.53
CA ASN A 410 26.13 50.81 -4.33
C ASN A 410 27.54 51.30 -4.68
N ARG A 411 28.16 50.76 -5.73
CA ARG A 411 29.47 51.20 -6.21
C ARG A 411 29.46 52.67 -6.65
N VAL A 412 28.44 53.09 -7.40
CA VAL A 412 28.27 54.50 -7.79
C VAL A 412 28.12 55.38 -6.56
N ALA A 413 27.38 54.95 -5.54
CA ALA A 413 27.24 55.68 -4.29
C ALA A 413 28.59 55.81 -3.53
N ASP A 414 29.38 54.74 -3.46
CA ASP A 414 30.71 54.77 -2.84
C ASP A 414 31.66 55.74 -3.56
N LEU A 415 31.65 55.73 -4.90
CA LEU A 415 32.44 56.65 -5.73
C LEU A 415 31.99 58.10 -5.54
N HIS A 416 30.68 58.35 -5.48
CA HIS A 416 30.10 59.66 -5.19
C HIS A 416 30.51 60.17 -3.80
N ASN A 417 30.43 59.33 -2.77
CA ASN A 417 30.80 59.69 -1.41
C ASN A 417 32.31 60.01 -1.32
N ALA A 418 33.17 59.18 -1.94
CA ALA A 418 34.61 59.43 -1.98
C ALA A 418 34.95 60.75 -2.71
N PHE A 419 34.23 61.05 -3.80
CA PHE A 419 34.32 62.33 -4.49
C PHE A 419 33.91 63.50 -3.57
N ALA A 420 32.74 63.38 -2.92
CA ALA A 420 32.19 64.43 -2.07
C ALA A 420 33.12 64.74 -0.90
N ASP A 421 33.70 63.71 -0.27
CA ASP A 421 34.68 63.87 0.82
C ASP A 421 35.93 64.62 0.35
N ALA A 422 36.48 64.27 -0.81
CA ALA A 422 37.64 64.96 -1.38
C ALA A 422 37.31 66.42 -1.75
N TYR A 423 36.16 66.64 -2.39
CA TYR A 423 35.70 67.97 -2.79
C TYR A 423 35.44 68.88 -1.59
N ASN A 424 34.73 68.39 -0.58
CA ASN A 424 34.45 69.12 0.66
C ASN A 424 35.72 69.36 1.47
N GLY A 425 36.69 68.44 1.41
CA GLY A 425 38.04 68.60 1.95
C GLY A 425 38.91 69.60 1.17
N ARG A 426 38.39 70.19 0.08
CA ARG A 426 39.09 71.11 -0.85
C ARG A 426 40.29 70.50 -1.57
N ASP A 427 40.36 69.17 -1.64
CA ASP A 427 41.36 68.46 -2.45
C ASP A 427 40.79 68.24 -3.87
N ILE A 428 40.79 69.32 -4.66
CA ILE A 428 40.12 69.34 -5.97
C ILE A 428 40.79 68.41 -6.98
N GLU A 429 42.11 68.26 -6.94
CA GLU A 429 42.83 67.34 -7.85
C GLU A 429 42.49 65.87 -7.53
N LYS A 430 42.37 65.52 -6.25
CA LYS A 430 41.90 64.19 -5.85
C LYS A 430 40.45 63.95 -6.24
N ALA A 431 39.56 64.92 -6.01
CA ALA A 431 38.15 64.82 -6.42
C ALA A 431 38.04 64.64 -7.95
N ARG A 432 38.85 65.36 -8.72
CA ARG A 432 38.95 65.23 -10.19
C ARG A 432 39.43 63.84 -10.62
N THR A 433 40.43 63.30 -9.94
CA THR A 433 40.96 61.97 -10.23
C THR A 433 39.89 60.91 -9.96
N ILE A 434 39.23 60.97 -8.79
CA ILE A 434 38.15 60.05 -8.41
C ILE A 434 37.04 60.07 -9.46
N ILE A 435 36.56 61.25 -9.88
CA ILE A 435 35.43 61.31 -10.80
C ILE A 435 35.76 60.88 -12.22
N ARG A 436 36.99 61.15 -12.68
CA ARG A 436 37.48 60.65 -13.96
C ARG A 436 37.49 59.12 -13.97
N ASP A 437 38.04 58.52 -12.92
CA ASP A 437 38.16 57.07 -12.82
C ASP A 437 36.77 56.43 -12.65
N ALA A 438 35.87 57.05 -11.87
CA ALA A 438 34.48 56.64 -11.72
C ALA A 438 33.69 56.67 -13.04
N LEU A 439 33.89 57.69 -13.88
CA LEU A 439 33.25 57.79 -15.20
C LEU A 439 33.86 56.85 -16.24
N ASN A 440 35.11 56.42 -16.06
CA ASN A 440 35.68 55.33 -16.85
C ASN A 440 35.03 53.99 -16.47
N GLU A 441 34.74 53.78 -15.20
CA GLU A 441 34.06 52.57 -14.68
C GLU A 441 32.58 52.53 -15.08
N PHE A 442 31.85 53.65 -14.95
CA PHE A 442 30.43 53.78 -15.28
C PHE A 442 30.18 54.89 -16.30
N PRO A 443 30.52 54.67 -17.58
CA PRO A 443 30.31 55.67 -18.61
C PRO A 443 28.81 55.98 -18.73
N GLY A 444 28.47 57.26 -18.68
CA GLY A 444 27.08 57.72 -18.82
C GLY A 444 26.26 57.76 -17.53
N ASN A 445 26.84 57.42 -16.37
CA ASN A 445 26.12 57.56 -15.10
C ASN A 445 25.81 59.04 -14.81
N ARG A 446 24.51 59.36 -14.69
CA ARG A 446 24.05 60.75 -14.53
C ARG A 446 24.59 61.45 -13.28
N GLN A 447 24.68 60.74 -12.15
CA GLN A 447 25.17 61.31 -10.89
C GLN A 447 26.65 61.70 -11.04
N LEU A 448 27.47 60.78 -11.56
CA LEU A 448 28.90 61.01 -11.73
C LEU A 448 29.21 62.11 -12.76
N ILE A 449 28.37 62.29 -13.78
CA ILE A 449 28.49 63.41 -14.73
C ILE A 449 28.27 64.76 -14.00
N GLN A 450 27.29 64.85 -13.10
CA GLN A 450 27.02 66.05 -12.34
C GLN A 450 28.16 66.38 -11.36
N ASP A 451 28.72 65.36 -10.72
CA ASP A 451 29.89 65.50 -9.85
C ASP A 451 31.10 66.05 -10.63
N ARG A 452 31.33 65.58 -11.87
CA ARG A 452 32.39 66.12 -12.74
C ARG A 452 32.18 67.61 -13.02
N GLU A 453 30.95 68.02 -13.35
CA GLU A 453 30.62 69.43 -13.59
C GLU A 453 30.82 70.32 -12.34
N LEU A 454 30.70 69.76 -11.14
CA LEU A 454 31.00 70.46 -9.88
C LEU A 454 32.51 70.69 -9.69
N VAL A 455 33.32 69.67 -9.94
CA VAL A 455 34.80 69.80 -9.86
C VAL A 455 35.34 70.74 -10.94
N ASP A 456 34.84 70.65 -12.18
CA ASP A 456 35.27 71.53 -13.27
C ASP A 456 34.96 73.02 -12.97
N ARG A 457 33.89 73.29 -12.20
CA ARG A 457 33.58 74.64 -11.70
C ARG A 457 34.48 75.08 -10.56
N GLY A 458 34.89 74.16 -9.67
CA GLY A 458 35.76 74.48 -8.54
C GLY A 458 37.21 74.79 -8.92
N LEU A 459 37.62 74.48 -10.16
CA LEU A 459 38.94 74.82 -10.72
C LEU A 459 38.99 76.20 -11.39
N ARG A 460 37.85 76.86 -11.59
CA ARG A 460 37.75 78.22 -12.11
C ARG A 460 37.72 79.21 -10.97
#